data_AF-A0A7J4M5E0-F1
#
_entry.id   AF-A0A7J4M5E0-F1
#
_cell.length_a   1.000
_cell.length_b   1.000
_cell.length_c   1.000
_cell.angle_alpha   90.00
_cell.angle_beta   90.00
_cell.angle_gamma   90.00
#
_symmetry.space_group_name_H-M   'P 1'
#
loop_
_entity.id
_entity.type
_entity.pdbx_description
1 polymer ?
#
loop_
_entity_poly.entity_id
_entity_poly.type
_entity_poly.pdbx_seq_one_letter_code
_entity_poly.pdbx_strand_id
1 'polypeptide(L)'
;MLVLFLTSSSSSSNSIDYSCFEDYSGFFSYSPREIQQFIDENISYRDNTMPLHSALRVLQERRGNCVDSAFVAALFLGERYGTILLNLFTDKSKGHVMYLFQENGLYGTVGNSRSEKLKWREPEYKSVEDLVEAFREPLDEQGIHLTRFRVDDLSLARESEDWRTGKTGFLVTLDSLLCKWGE
;
A
#
# COMPACT_ATOMS: atom_id res chain seq x y z
N MET A 1 39.97 15.89 33.95
CA MET A 1 38.60 16.44 33.89
C MET A 1 38.66 17.60 32.91
N LEU A 2 38.13 17.58 31.69
CA LEU A 2 36.98 16.92 31.08
C LEU A 2 37.30 16.76 29.57
N VAL A 3 37.02 15.60 28.98
CA VAL A 3 37.19 15.35 27.54
C VAL A 3 35.88 15.76 26.85
N LEU A 4 35.91 16.78 25.99
CA LEU A 4 34.80 17.12 25.10
C LEU A 4 34.96 16.32 23.80
N PHE A 5 34.35 15.13 23.77
CA PHE A 5 34.07 14.44 22.52
C PHE A 5 32.94 15.21 21.81
N LEU A 6 33.28 15.89 20.71
CA LEU A 6 32.29 16.33 19.74
C LEU A 6 31.72 15.07 19.10
N THR A 7 30.54 14.66 19.54
CA THR A 7 29.78 13.57 18.93
C THR A 7 29.42 13.99 17.51
N SER A 8 29.87 13.17 16.55
CA SER A 8 29.50 13.25 15.15
C SER A 8 27.99 13.31 14.99
N SER A 9 27.53 14.27 14.18
CA SER A 9 26.17 14.32 13.66
C SER A 9 25.84 12.97 13.00
N SER A 10 24.95 12.19 13.62
CA SER A 10 24.38 11.00 13.00
C SER A 10 23.48 11.45 11.86
N SER A 11 23.99 11.39 10.64
CA SER A 11 23.17 11.27 9.44
C SER A 11 22.28 10.05 9.62
N SER A 12 20.99 10.28 9.88
CA SER A 12 19.97 9.23 9.95
C SER A 12 19.80 8.61 8.57
N SER A 13 20.63 7.64 8.24
CA SER A 13 20.32 6.68 7.19
C SER A 13 19.06 5.95 7.63
N ASN A 14 17.95 6.15 6.93
CA ASN A 14 16.72 5.36 7.06
C ASN A 14 16.98 3.92 6.57
N SER A 15 17.90 3.19 7.21
CA SER A 15 18.07 1.76 6.99
C SER A 15 16.91 1.07 7.70
N ILE A 16 15.94 0.60 6.93
CA ILE A 16 14.82 -0.21 7.43
C ILE A 16 15.41 -1.46 8.09
N ASP A 17 15.01 -1.74 9.34
CA ASP A 17 15.36 -2.98 10.02
C ASP A 17 14.44 -4.09 9.53
N TYR A 18 14.96 -4.93 8.63
CA TYR A 18 14.24 -6.05 8.04
C TYR A 18 14.29 -7.33 8.89
N SER A 19 14.88 -7.31 10.10
CA SER A 19 14.95 -8.48 10.99
C SER A 19 13.57 -9.07 11.29
N CYS A 20 12.54 -8.22 11.38
CA CYS A 20 11.15 -8.64 11.59
C CYS A 20 10.54 -9.39 10.37
N PHE A 21 11.24 -9.41 9.24
CA PHE A 21 10.79 -10.01 7.98
C PHE A 21 11.70 -11.16 7.50
N GLU A 22 12.56 -11.73 8.36
CA GLU A 22 13.46 -12.83 7.99
C GLU A 22 12.70 -14.03 7.38
N ASP A 23 11.57 -14.40 7.97
CA ASP A 23 10.67 -15.46 7.47
C ASP A 23 10.07 -15.13 6.10
N TYR A 24 10.13 -13.87 5.67
CA TYR A 24 9.62 -13.36 4.39
C TYR A 24 10.73 -12.95 3.42
N SER A 25 11.99 -13.25 3.73
CA SER A 25 13.15 -12.87 2.91
C SER A 25 13.04 -13.29 1.44
N GLY A 26 12.42 -14.45 1.16
CA GLY A 26 12.17 -14.92 -0.21
C GLY A 26 11.20 -14.05 -1.01
N PHE A 27 10.28 -13.32 -0.37
CA PHE A 27 9.29 -12.50 -1.07
C PHE A 27 9.89 -11.24 -1.70
N PHE A 28 11.05 -10.79 -1.22
CA PHE A 28 11.74 -9.64 -1.83
C PHE A 28 12.22 -9.93 -3.26
N SER A 29 12.35 -11.20 -3.67
CA SER A 29 12.65 -11.56 -5.07
C SER A 29 11.41 -11.72 -5.96
N TYR A 30 10.20 -11.67 -5.42
CA TYR A 30 8.97 -11.98 -6.16
C TYR A 30 8.58 -10.83 -7.09
N SER A 31 8.12 -11.15 -8.30
CA SER A 31 7.49 -10.22 -9.23
C SER A 31 6.18 -9.64 -8.65
N PRO A 32 5.67 -8.51 -9.19
CA PRO A 32 4.36 -7.98 -8.80
C PRO A 32 3.24 -9.01 -8.90
N ARG A 33 3.27 -9.88 -9.92
CA ARG A 33 2.28 -10.94 -10.12
C ARG A 33 2.35 -12.01 -9.03
N GLU A 34 3.55 -12.42 -8.63
CA GLU A 34 3.74 -13.39 -7.54
C GLU A 34 3.32 -12.80 -6.19
N ILE A 35 3.55 -11.51 -5.95
CA ILE A 35 3.05 -10.82 -4.75
C ILE A 35 1.51 -10.74 -4.76
N GLN A 36 0.89 -10.45 -5.90
CA GLN A 36 -0.56 -10.50 -6.03
C GLN A 36 -1.11 -11.89 -5.70
N GLN A 37 -0.52 -12.94 -6.27
CA GLN A 37 -0.91 -14.32 -5.99
C GLN A 37 -0.78 -14.65 -4.50
N PHE A 38 0.33 -14.25 -3.87
CA PHE A 38 0.50 -14.40 -2.43
C PHE A 38 -0.63 -13.73 -1.63
N ILE A 39 -0.99 -12.49 -1.97
CA ILE A 39 -2.08 -11.75 -1.31
C ILE A 39 -3.41 -12.49 -1.48
N ASP A 40 -3.73 -12.93 -2.69
CA ASP A 40 -4.99 -13.63 -2.98
C ASP A 40 -5.12 -14.96 -2.23
N GLU A 41 -4.02 -15.71 -2.12
CA GLU A 41 -4.01 -17.04 -1.49
C GLU A 41 -3.92 -16.97 0.04
N ASN A 42 -3.25 -15.95 0.59
CA ASN A 42 -2.84 -15.96 2.00
C ASN A 42 -3.43 -14.83 2.85
N ILE A 43 -4.01 -13.78 2.25
CA ILE A 43 -4.50 -12.62 3.00
C ILE A 43 -6.02 -12.47 2.82
N SER A 44 -6.76 -12.95 3.83
CA SER A 44 -8.23 -12.80 3.83
C SER A 44 -8.64 -11.34 3.95
N TYR A 45 -9.63 -10.93 3.15
CA TYR A 45 -10.18 -9.57 3.23
C TYR A 45 -10.87 -9.32 4.57
N ARG A 46 -10.47 -8.27 5.29
CA ARG A 46 -11.14 -7.80 6.53
C ARG A 46 -11.98 -6.56 6.26
N ASP A 47 -12.92 -6.27 7.14
CA ASP A 47 -13.67 -5.02 7.08
C ASP A 47 -12.76 -3.79 7.16
N ASN A 48 -13.17 -2.72 6.48
CA ASN A 48 -12.46 -1.44 6.44
C ASN A 48 -12.70 -0.67 7.75
N THR A 49 -12.22 -1.24 8.84
CA THR A 49 -12.28 -0.68 10.20
C THR A 49 -10.93 -0.10 10.59
N MET A 50 -10.97 0.97 11.37
CA MET A 50 -9.79 1.50 12.03
C MET A 50 -9.51 0.71 13.32
N PRO A 51 -8.24 0.62 13.74
CA PRO A 51 -7.04 1.09 13.04
C PRO A 51 -6.71 0.27 11.78
N LEU A 52 -5.90 0.83 10.88
CA LEU A 52 -5.28 0.04 9.81
C LEU A 52 -4.28 -0.96 10.42
N HIS A 53 -3.87 -1.96 9.65
CA HIS A 53 -2.83 -2.90 10.03
C HIS A 53 -1.53 -2.51 9.31
N SER A 54 -0.41 -2.59 10.01
CA SER A 54 0.92 -2.51 9.38
C SER A 54 1.17 -3.75 8.51
N ALA A 55 2.12 -3.66 7.58
CA ALA A 55 2.47 -4.79 6.72
C ALA A 55 2.83 -6.05 7.54
N LEU A 56 3.65 -5.90 8.59
CA LEU A 56 4.02 -6.99 9.50
C LEU A 56 2.78 -7.63 10.15
N ARG A 57 1.84 -6.82 10.62
CA ARG A 57 0.61 -7.31 11.25
C ARG A 57 -0.27 -8.07 10.26
N VAL A 58 -0.40 -7.59 9.02
CA VAL A 58 -1.13 -8.30 7.96
C VAL A 58 -0.50 -9.68 7.70
N LEU A 59 0.83 -9.73 7.62
CA LEU A 59 1.57 -10.97 7.38
C LEU A 59 1.41 -11.97 8.53
N GLN A 60 1.42 -11.50 9.79
CA GLN A 60 1.22 -12.33 10.97
C GLN A 60 -0.23 -12.83 11.12
N GLU A 61 -1.21 -11.94 10.93
CA GLU A 61 -2.63 -12.26 11.13
C GLU A 61 -3.30 -12.87 9.89
N ARG A 62 -2.65 -12.82 8.72
CA ARG A 62 -3.19 -13.29 7.43
C ARG A 62 -4.52 -12.63 7.05
N ARG A 63 -4.69 -11.37 7.47
CA ARG A 63 -5.90 -10.57 7.31
C ARG A 63 -5.57 -9.11 7.02
N GLY A 64 -6.15 -8.55 5.96
CA GLY A 64 -5.91 -7.17 5.53
C GLY A 64 -7.02 -6.63 4.65
N ASN A 65 -7.25 -5.32 4.70
CA ASN A 65 -8.13 -4.63 3.74
C ASN A 65 -7.31 -4.10 2.56
N CYS A 66 -7.92 -3.31 1.67
CA CYS A 66 -7.25 -2.77 0.50
C CYS A 66 -5.99 -1.94 0.85
N VAL A 67 -6.07 -1.08 1.88
CA VAL A 67 -4.94 -0.25 2.31
C VAL A 67 -3.84 -1.10 2.98
N ASP A 68 -4.22 -2.00 3.90
CA ASP A 68 -3.22 -2.81 4.61
C ASP A 68 -2.47 -3.75 3.66
N SER A 69 -3.18 -4.33 2.69
CA SER A 69 -2.54 -5.19 1.68
C SER A 69 -1.67 -4.39 0.69
N ALA A 70 -2.02 -3.12 0.42
CA ALA A 70 -1.15 -2.25 -0.36
C ALA A 70 0.17 -1.95 0.37
N PHE A 71 0.15 -1.87 1.71
CA PHE A 71 1.39 -1.80 2.50
C PHE A 71 2.22 -3.08 2.35
N VAL A 72 1.62 -4.26 2.38
CA VAL A 72 2.36 -5.52 2.14
C VAL A 72 3.02 -5.53 0.76
N ALA A 73 2.31 -5.09 -0.29
CA ALA A 73 2.89 -4.99 -1.62
C ALA A 73 4.04 -3.97 -1.67
N ALA A 74 3.86 -2.79 -1.07
CA ALA A 74 4.91 -1.77 -0.96
C ALA A 74 6.13 -2.25 -0.18
N LEU A 75 5.96 -3.09 0.84
CA LEU A 75 7.06 -3.68 1.60
C LEU A 75 7.96 -4.54 0.69
N PHE A 76 7.36 -5.46 -0.07
CA PHE A 76 8.13 -6.43 -0.86
C PHE A 76 8.62 -5.89 -2.21
N LEU A 77 7.88 -4.95 -2.81
CA LEU A 77 8.16 -4.42 -4.15
C LEU A 77 8.85 -3.05 -4.11
N GLY A 78 8.85 -2.37 -2.96
CA GLY A 78 9.22 -0.96 -2.85
C GLY A 78 10.65 -0.64 -3.25
N GLU A 79 11.60 -1.55 -3.04
CA GLU A 79 12.99 -1.34 -3.46
C GLU A 79 13.16 -1.29 -4.99
N ARG A 80 12.29 -1.99 -5.73
CA ARG A 80 12.37 -2.07 -7.20
C ARG A 80 11.44 -1.10 -7.91
N TYR A 81 10.28 -0.83 -7.33
CA TYR A 81 9.22 -0.07 -8.00
C TYR A 81 8.76 1.18 -7.22
N GLY A 82 9.38 1.49 -6.08
CA GLY A 82 8.99 2.60 -5.21
C GLY A 82 7.80 2.27 -4.31
N THR A 83 7.46 3.16 -3.37
CA THR A 83 6.39 2.92 -2.37
C THR A 83 5.10 3.65 -2.72
N ILE A 84 4.67 3.52 -3.98
CA ILE A 84 3.58 4.31 -4.56
C ILE A 84 2.23 3.60 -4.38
N LEU A 85 1.24 4.35 -3.90
CA LEU A 85 -0.14 3.94 -3.76
C LEU A 85 -1.05 4.70 -4.73
N LEU A 86 -2.03 4.00 -5.29
CA LEU A 86 -3.14 4.58 -6.02
C LEU A 86 -4.40 4.53 -5.15
N ASN A 87 -5.00 5.69 -4.91
CA ASN A 87 -6.27 5.82 -4.20
C ASN A 87 -7.38 6.27 -5.14
N LEU A 88 -8.42 5.45 -5.26
CA LEU A 88 -9.65 5.74 -5.97
C LEU A 88 -10.71 6.25 -4.98
N PHE A 89 -11.22 7.44 -5.23
CA PHE A 89 -12.29 8.03 -4.44
C PHE A 89 -13.62 7.82 -5.15
N THR A 90 -14.62 7.36 -4.39
CA THR A 90 -15.93 7.04 -4.94
C THR A 90 -17.02 7.89 -4.31
N ASP A 91 -18.19 7.89 -4.93
CA ASP A 91 -19.40 8.56 -4.43
C ASP A 91 -19.95 7.91 -3.14
N LYS A 92 -19.54 6.67 -2.85
CA LYS A 92 -19.70 6.03 -1.56
C LYS A 92 -18.47 6.35 -0.72
N SER A 93 -18.63 6.53 0.60
CA SER A 93 -17.53 6.81 1.54
C SER A 93 -16.41 5.76 1.59
N LYS A 94 -16.47 4.73 0.74
CA LYS A 94 -15.52 3.64 0.63
C LYS A 94 -14.55 3.92 -0.52
N GLY A 95 -13.49 4.66 -0.24
CA GLY A 95 -12.33 4.72 -1.14
C GLY A 95 -11.70 3.33 -1.36
N HIS A 96 -10.86 3.21 -2.38
CA HIS A 96 -10.16 1.96 -2.69
C HIS A 96 -8.68 2.23 -2.97
N VAL A 97 -7.81 1.59 -2.21
CA VAL A 97 -6.35 1.80 -2.28
C VAL A 97 -5.66 0.56 -2.78
N MET A 98 -4.72 0.75 -3.70
CA MET A 98 -3.90 -0.32 -4.29
C MET A 98 -2.45 0.15 -4.32
N TYR A 99 -1.53 -0.81 -4.41
CA TYR A 99 -0.15 -0.52 -4.73
C TYR A 99 -0.01 -0.31 -6.23
N LEU A 100 0.62 0.80 -6.62
CA LEU A 100 0.85 1.18 -8.02
C LEU A 100 2.31 0.90 -8.36
N PHE A 101 2.55 0.18 -9.46
CA PHE A 101 3.89 -0.04 -9.97
C PHE A 101 3.97 0.32 -11.45
N GLN A 102 5.19 0.57 -11.92
CA GLN A 102 5.49 0.76 -13.33
C GLN A 102 6.56 -0.22 -13.78
N GLU A 103 6.29 -0.99 -14.82
CA GLU A 103 7.23 -1.93 -15.42
C GLU A 103 7.30 -1.68 -16.92
N ASN A 104 8.52 -1.56 -17.47
CA ASN A 104 8.75 -1.25 -18.89
C ASN A 104 7.99 -0.01 -19.41
N GLY A 105 7.78 0.98 -18.54
CA GLY A 105 7.05 2.21 -18.85
C GLY A 105 5.53 2.11 -18.78
N LEU A 106 4.98 0.95 -18.40
CA LEU A 106 3.54 0.69 -18.30
C LEU A 106 3.13 0.49 -16.83
N TYR A 107 1.95 0.98 -16.47
CA TYR A 107 1.42 0.96 -15.11
C TYR A 107 0.56 -0.27 -14.85
N GLY A 108 0.69 -0.84 -13.66
CA GLY A 108 -0.14 -1.93 -13.15
C GLY A 108 -0.45 -1.75 -11.66
N THR A 109 -1.31 -2.62 -11.11
CA THR A 109 -1.65 -2.59 -9.68
C THR A 109 -1.55 -3.94 -9.01
N VAL A 110 -1.16 -3.92 -7.74
CA VAL A 110 -1.36 -5.02 -6.78
C VAL A 110 -2.38 -4.57 -5.75
N GLY A 111 -3.36 -5.41 -5.43
CA GLY A 111 -4.44 -5.00 -4.54
C GLY A 111 -5.16 -6.16 -3.85
N ASN A 112 -5.93 -5.80 -2.83
CA ASN A 112 -6.87 -6.70 -2.16
C ASN A 112 -8.26 -6.07 -2.13
N SER A 113 -9.28 -6.88 -2.41
CA SER A 113 -10.67 -6.43 -2.51
C SER A 113 -11.61 -7.61 -2.32
N ARG A 114 -12.87 -7.32 -1.98
CA ARG A 114 -13.97 -8.30 -2.05
C ARG A 114 -14.36 -8.64 -3.49
N SER A 115 -13.98 -7.80 -4.44
CA SER A 115 -14.25 -7.98 -5.86
C SER A 115 -12.95 -8.24 -6.60
N GLU A 116 -12.85 -9.37 -7.29
CA GLU A 116 -11.67 -9.73 -8.09
C GLU A 116 -11.32 -8.67 -9.14
N LYS A 117 -12.33 -7.99 -9.70
CA LYS A 117 -12.16 -6.94 -10.71
C LYS A 117 -11.53 -5.65 -10.16
N LEU A 118 -11.37 -5.54 -8.85
CA LEU A 118 -10.82 -4.36 -8.15
C LEU A 118 -9.45 -4.65 -7.51
N LYS A 119 -8.70 -5.65 -7.99
CA LYS A 119 -7.39 -6.02 -7.44
C LYS A 119 -6.26 -5.73 -8.43
N TRP A 120 -5.84 -6.79 -9.13
CA TRP A 120 -4.72 -6.82 -10.05
C TRP A 120 -5.01 -6.09 -11.36
N ARG A 121 -3.99 -5.38 -11.85
CA ARG A 121 -3.91 -4.94 -13.25
C ARG A 121 -2.52 -5.27 -13.78
N GLU A 122 -2.48 -5.98 -14.90
CA GLU A 122 -1.26 -6.16 -15.68
C GLU A 122 -0.68 -4.80 -16.06
N PRO A 123 0.66 -4.67 -16.17
CA PRO A 123 1.31 -3.44 -16.59
C PRO A 123 1.13 -3.18 -18.08
N GLU A 124 -0.08 -2.82 -18.50
CA GLU A 124 -0.47 -2.59 -19.90
C GLU A 124 -0.83 -1.13 -20.20
N TYR A 125 -0.90 -0.28 -19.17
CA TYR A 125 -1.43 1.08 -19.26
C TYR A 125 -0.30 2.12 -19.41
N LYS A 126 -0.41 3.03 -20.38
CA LYS A 126 0.64 4.04 -20.64
C LYS A 126 0.62 5.20 -19.66
N SER A 127 -0.51 5.42 -19.00
CA SER A 127 -0.72 6.48 -18.02
C SER A 127 -1.50 5.95 -16.82
N VAL A 128 -1.40 6.65 -15.69
CA VAL A 128 -2.19 6.31 -14.48
C VAL A 128 -3.67 6.56 -14.76
N GLU A 129 -3.99 7.58 -15.57
CA GLU A 129 -5.34 7.92 -16.01
C GLU A 129 -6.00 6.77 -16.77
N ASP A 130 -5.29 6.15 -17.74
CA ASP A 130 -5.81 5.00 -18.49
C ASP A 130 -6.08 3.80 -17.56
N LEU A 131 -5.16 3.56 -16.61
CA LEU A 131 -5.32 2.50 -15.61
C LEU A 131 -6.52 2.76 -14.69
N VAL A 132 -6.71 4.00 -14.26
CA VAL A 132 -7.84 4.41 -13.41
C VAL A 132 -9.16 4.23 -14.17
N GLU A 133 -9.21 4.58 -15.45
CA GLU A 133 -10.40 4.40 -16.27
C GLU A 133 -10.82 2.92 -16.39
N ALA A 134 -9.85 2.00 -16.43
CA ALA A 134 -10.13 0.56 -16.44
C ALA A 134 -10.85 0.05 -15.17
N PHE A 135 -10.86 0.81 -14.08
CA PHE A 135 -11.63 0.49 -12.87
C PHE A 135 -13.05 1.06 -12.88
N ARG A 136 -13.41 1.96 -13.82
CA ARG A 136 -14.74 2.58 -13.85
C ARG A 136 -15.86 1.56 -14.03
N GLU A 137 -15.78 0.72 -15.06
CA GLU A 137 -16.80 -0.30 -15.32
C GLU A 137 -16.98 -1.27 -14.13
N PRO A 138 -15.93 -1.88 -13.55
CA PRO A 138 -16.07 -2.72 -12.35
C PRO A 138 -16.68 -2.03 -11.12
N LEU A 139 -16.46 -0.72 -10.97
CA LEU A 139 -17.06 0.08 -9.90
C LEU A 139 -18.55 0.32 -10.20
N ASP A 140 -18.87 0.73 -11.42
CA ASP A 140 -20.24 1.03 -11.85
C ASP A 140 -21.14 -0.22 -11.78
N GLU A 141 -20.61 -1.41 -12.10
CA GLU A 141 -21.30 -2.70 -11.91
C GLU A 141 -21.70 -2.96 -10.46
N GLN A 142 -21.00 -2.34 -9.49
CA GLN A 142 -21.30 -2.42 -8.06
C GLN A 142 -22.17 -1.25 -7.58
N GLY A 143 -22.63 -0.37 -8.47
CA GLY A 143 -23.37 0.84 -8.14
C GLY A 143 -22.53 1.86 -7.37
N ILE A 144 -21.22 1.86 -7.60
CA ILE A 144 -20.23 2.76 -7.00
C ILE A 144 -19.59 3.56 -8.14
N HIS A 145 -19.53 4.88 -8.02
CA HIS A 145 -19.02 5.73 -9.09
C HIS A 145 -17.70 6.37 -8.71
N LEU A 146 -16.70 6.25 -9.58
CA LEU A 146 -15.41 6.90 -9.43
C LEU A 146 -15.57 8.43 -9.59
N THR A 147 -15.11 9.19 -8.59
CA THR A 147 -15.19 10.66 -8.57
C THR A 147 -13.85 11.33 -8.85
N ARG A 148 -12.76 10.79 -8.31
CA ARG A 148 -11.38 11.26 -8.51
C ARG A 148 -10.40 10.17 -8.12
N PHE A 149 -9.14 10.34 -8.46
CA PHE A 149 -8.05 9.49 -7.97
C PHE A 149 -6.90 10.34 -7.43
N ARG A 150 -5.97 9.70 -6.73
CA ARG A 150 -4.71 10.29 -6.32
C ARG A 150 -3.60 9.24 -6.26
N VAL A 151 -2.39 9.69 -6.54
CA VAL A 151 -1.16 8.93 -6.35
C VAL A 151 -0.43 9.47 -5.12
N ASP A 152 -0.10 8.59 -4.19
CA ASP A 152 0.58 8.91 -2.93
C ASP A 152 1.87 8.10 -2.79
N ASP A 153 2.92 8.68 -2.21
CA ASP A 153 4.17 7.97 -1.92
C ASP A 153 4.35 7.82 -0.40
N LEU A 154 4.43 6.57 0.08
CA LEU A 154 4.64 6.28 1.49
C LEU A 154 6.00 6.74 2.01
N SER A 155 6.99 6.97 1.15
CA SER A 155 8.28 7.55 1.56
C SER A 155 8.15 8.97 2.10
N LEU A 156 7.09 9.68 1.69
CA LEU A 156 6.79 11.05 2.09
C LEU A 156 5.78 11.13 3.25
N ALA A 157 5.30 9.99 3.74
CA ALA A 157 4.38 9.93 4.85
C ALA A 157 5.04 10.56 6.10
N ARG A 158 4.36 11.53 6.70
CA ARG A 158 4.75 12.06 8.01
C ARG A 158 3.98 11.27 9.05
N GLU A 159 4.63 10.27 9.64
CA GLU A 159 3.97 9.27 10.45
C GLU A 159 4.21 9.47 11.94
N SER A 160 3.23 9.06 12.77
CA SER A 160 3.46 8.82 14.20
C SER A 160 3.94 7.37 14.48
N GLU A 161 3.70 6.43 13.56
CA GLU A 161 4.14 5.02 13.62
C GLU A 161 4.44 4.47 12.20
N ASP A 162 5.45 3.58 12.05
CA ASP A 162 5.90 3.02 10.75
C ASP A 162 4.85 2.08 10.13
N TRP A 163 4.39 2.36 8.91
CA TRP A 163 3.44 1.49 8.18
C TRP A 163 3.92 0.05 7.97
N ARG A 164 5.23 -0.20 8.06
CA ARG A 164 5.81 -1.56 7.93
C ARG A 164 5.63 -2.39 9.20
N THR A 165 5.91 -1.81 10.37
CA THR A 165 6.08 -2.56 11.64
C THR A 165 5.26 -2.04 12.82
N GLY A 166 4.58 -0.89 12.68
CA GLY A 166 3.81 -0.23 13.73
C GLY A 166 2.76 -1.14 14.38
N LYS A 167 2.49 -0.89 15.68
CA LYS A 167 1.51 -1.63 16.49
C LYS A 167 0.10 -1.45 15.95
N THR A 168 -0.16 -0.26 15.42
CA THR A 168 -1.29 0.05 14.58
C THR A 168 -0.77 0.55 13.25
N GLY A 169 -1.38 0.16 12.14
CA GLY A 169 -1.30 1.01 10.95
C GLY A 169 -2.15 2.23 11.29
N PHE A 170 -1.56 3.38 11.60
CA PHE A 170 -2.38 4.56 11.84
C PHE A 170 -1.82 5.79 11.15
N LEU A 171 -2.77 6.51 10.54
CA LEU A 171 -2.68 7.81 9.90
C LEU A 171 -1.28 8.15 9.40
N VAL A 172 -1.00 7.68 8.18
CA VAL A 172 -0.37 8.58 7.22
C VAL A 172 -1.11 9.91 7.37
N THR A 173 -0.42 11.02 7.66
CA THR A 173 -1.03 12.35 7.56
C THR A 173 -1.36 12.61 6.09
N LEU A 174 -2.48 12.05 5.68
CA LEU A 174 -3.29 12.38 4.53
C LEU A 174 -4.71 12.25 5.08
N ASP A 175 -5.22 13.30 5.73
CA ASP A 175 -6.68 13.55 5.90
C ASP A 175 -7.48 13.33 4.60
N SER A 176 -6.75 13.21 3.50
CA SER A 176 -7.17 13.10 2.13
C SER A 176 -7.07 11.69 1.53
N LEU A 177 -6.49 10.65 2.17
CA LEU A 177 -6.64 9.25 1.70
C LEU A 177 -8.02 8.68 2.08
N LEU A 178 -8.53 9.07 3.25
CA LEU A 178 -9.72 8.48 3.85
C LEU A 178 -10.88 9.46 3.98
N CYS A 179 -10.82 10.60 3.28
CA CYS A 179 -11.72 11.75 3.44
C CYS A 179 -13.20 11.30 3.62
N LYS A 180 -13.59 11.19 4.90
CA LYS A 180 -14.89 10.81 5.49
C LYS A 180 -15.34 9.34 5.40
N TRP A 181 -14.65 8.44 6.11
CA TRP A 181 -15.34 7.31 6.74
C TRP A 181 -15.95 7.76 8.08
N GLY A 182 -17.23 8.15 8.06
CA GLY A 182 -17.99 8.53 9.26
C GLY A 182 -18.35 10.01 9.33
N GLU A 183 -19.47 10.37 8.71
CA GLU A 183 -20.50 11.22 9.35
C GLU A 183 -21.76 10.37 9.51
#